data_AF-A0A1G0P5S1-F1
#
_entry.id   AF-A0A1G0P5S1-F1
#
_cell.length_a   1.000
_cell.length_b   1.000
_cell.length_c   1.000
_cell.angle_alpha   90.00
_cell.angle_beta   90.00
_cell.angle_gamma   90.00
#
_symmetry.space_group_name_H-M   'P 1'
#
loop_
_entity.id
_entity.type
_entity.pdbx_description
1 polymer ?
#
loop_
_entity_poly.entity_id
_entity_poly.type
_entity_poly.pdbx_seq_one_letter_code
_entity_poly.pdbx_strand_id
1 'polypeptide(L)'
;MKKDICPICGGVKTESETSFTANYNQGIIIVKEVPATVCQQCGEEWISDAVATKLEEIVITVKKQRQDFFVAKFNNYSLAS
;
A
#
# COMPACT_ATOMS: atom_id res chain seq x y z
N MET A 1 10.39 20.78 -9.22
CA MET A 1 10.35 19.44 -9.83
C MET A 1 8.96 19.20 -10.41
N LYS A 2 8.83 18.65 -11.62
CA LYS A 2 7.51 18.29 -12.19
C LYS A 2 6.97 17.08 -11.41
N LYS A 3 5.83 17.26 -10.74
CA LYS A 3 5.28 16.26 -9.81
C LYS A 3 4.88 14.95 -10.52
N ASP A 4 4.62 15.01 -11.83
CA ASP A 4 4.09 13.90 -12.62
C ASP A 4 5.17 13.10 -13.38
N ILE A 5 6.46 13.43 -13.20
CA ILE A 5 7.57 12.72 -13.83
C ILE A 5 8.25 11.81 -12.82
N CYS A 6 8.52 10.58 -13.23
CA CYS A 6 9.25 9.58 -12.49
C CYS A 6 10.73 9.99 -12.37
N PRO A 7 11.25 10.16 -11.14
CA PRO A 7 12.66 10.52 -10.94
C PRO A 7 13.62 9.36 -11.26
N ILE A 8 13.12 8.13 -11.38
CA ILE A 8 13.93 6.93 -11.62
C ILE A 8 14.20 6.71 -13.11
N CYS A 9 13.18 6.84 -13.95
CA CYS A 9 13.28 6.55 -15.39
C CYS A 9 12.87 7.69 -16.33
N GLY A 10 12.35 8.81 -15.81
CA GLY A 10 11.85 9.93 -16.61
C GLY A 10 10.43 9.76 -17.18
N GLY A 11 9.77 8.63 -16.88
CA GLY A 11 8.42 8.34 -17.34
C GLY A 11 7.29 9.12 -16.67
N VAL A 12 6.09 9.01 -17.22
CA VAL A 12 4.88 9.64 -16.66
C VAL A 12 4.37 8.81 -15.48
N LYS A 13 4.00 9.51 -14.42
CA LYS A 13 3.34 8.97 -13.24
C LYS A 13 1.84 9.24 -13.33
N THR A 14 1.03 8.28 -12.91
CA THR A 14 -0.44 8.38 -12.91
C THR A 14 -1.00 7.84 -11.62
N GLU A 15 -2.12 8.41 -11.16
CA GLU A 15 -2.89 7.84 -10.06
C GLU A 15 -3.40 6.45 -10.45
N SER A 16 -3.19 5.48 -9.57
CA SER A 16 -3.52 4.08 -9.75
C SER A 16 -3.67 3.38 -8.39
N GLU A 17 -3.73 2.06 -8.41
CA GLU A 17 -3.78 1.23 -7.21
C GLU A 17 -2.65 0.19 -7.25
N THR A 18 -2.14 -0.15 -6.06
CA THR A 18 -1.13 -1.19 -5.88
C THR A 18 -1.53 -2.17 -4.77
N SER A 19 -0.68 -3.18 -4.53
CA SER A 19 -0.80 -4.10 -3.40
C SER A 19 0.35 -3.89 -2.43
N PHE A 20 0.03 -3.54 -1.19
CA PHE A 20 1.00 -3.48 -0.11
C PHE A 20 1.12 -4.83 0.57
N THR A 21 2.35 -5.34 0.72
CA THR A 21 2.61 -6.60 1.42
C THR A 21 3.58 -6.38 2.57
N ALA A 22 3.17 -6.76 3.78
CA ALA A 22 4.01 -6.75 4.97
C ALA A 22 4.20 -8.16 5.52
N ASN A 23 5.45 -8.61 5.55
CA ASN A 23 5.84 -9.84 6.25
C ASN A 23 6.17 -9.50 7.71
N TYR A 24 5.76 -10.36 8.63
CA TYR A 24 6.18 -10.32 10.03
C TYR A 24 6.38 -11.75 10.54
N ASN A 25 7.10 -11.93 11.66
CA ASN A 25 7.60 -13.24 12.12
C ASN A 25 6.63 -14.43 12.00
N GLN A 26 5.33 -14.20 12.21
CA GLN A 26 4.31 -15.25 12.21
C GLN A 26 3.39 -15.22 10.98
N GLY A 27 3.49 -14.21 10.12
CA GLY A 27 2.54 -14.11 9.03
C GLY A 27 2.79 -13.08 7.95
N ILE A 28 1.86 -13.04 7.01
CA ILE A 28 1.86 -12.13 5.87
C ILE A 28 0.53 -11.36 5.82
N ILE A 29 0.65 -10.06 5.58
CA ILE A 29 -0.46 -9.12 5.46
C ILE A 29 -0.41 -8.58 4.03
N ILE A 30 -1.48 -8.80 3.26
CA ILE A 30 -1.63 -8.29 1.89
C ILE A 30 -2.81 -7.33 1.87
N VAL A 31 -2.55 -6.06 1.61
CA VAL A 31 -3.59 -5.05 1.40
C VAL A 31 -3.62 -4.70 -0.09
N LYS A 32 -4.73 -5.02 -0.75
CA LYS A 32 -4.97 -4.75 -2.18
C LYS A 32 -5.68 -3.41 -2.38
N GLU A 33 -5.68 -2.92 -3.62
CA GLU A 33 -6.40 -1.71 -4.04
C GLU A 33 -5.94 -0.47 -3.24
N VAL A 34 -4.63 -0.41 -2.94
CA VAL A 34 -4.02 0.68 -2.19
C VAL A 34 -3.81 1.87 -3.12
N PRO A 35 -4.40 3.04 -2.86
CA PRO A 35 -4.19 4.21 -3.70
C PRO A 35 -2.72 4.61 -3.74
N ALA A 36 -2.17 4.74 -4.94
CA ALA A 36 -0.79 5.09 -5.17
C ALA A 36 -0.62 5.88 -6.47
N THR A 37 0.44 6.67 -6.54
CA THR A 37 0.93 7.18 -7.82
C THR A 37 1.88 6.13 -8.40
N VAL A 38 1.70 5.69 -9.64
CA VAL A 38 2.53 4.64 -10.27
C VAL A 38 3.12 5.14 -11.58
N CYS A 39 4.40 4.83 -11.84
CA CYS A 39 5.03 5.10 -13.12
C CYS A 39 4.56 4.08 -14.17
N GLN A 40 3.98 4.56 -15.28
CA GLN A 40 3.48 3.70 -16.36
C GLN A 40 4.57 2.97 -17.15
N GLN A 41 5.85 3.34 -16.97
CA GLN A 41 6.97 2.73 -17.69
C GLN A 41 7.76 1.73 -16.85
N CYS A 42 8.18 2.11 -15.64
CA CYS A 42 9.01 1.25 -14.80
C CYS A 42 8.27 0.58 -13.64
N GLY A 43 7.00 0.94 -13.39
CA GLY A 43 6.20 0.37 -12.31
C GLY A 43 6.54 0.88 -10.91
N GLU A 44 7.45 1.84 -10.78
CA GLU A 44 7.77 2.46 -9.50
C GLU A 44 6.51 3.10 -8.88
N GLU A 45 6.32 2.91 -7.58
CA GLU A 45 5.12 3.29 -6.86
C GLU A 45 5.42 4.28 -5.73
N TRP A 46 4.50 5.22 -5.52
CA TRP A 46 4.55 6.19 -4.45
C TRP A 46 3.25 6.15 -3.66
N ILE A 47 3.37 5.82 -2.38
CA ILE A 47 2.27 5.83 -1.42
C ILE A 47 2.34 7.15 -0.67
N SER A 48 1.21 7.87 -0.56
CA SER A 48 1.16 9.12 0.20
C SER A 48 1.20 8.87 1.70
N ASP A 49 1.67 9.85 2.48
CA ASP A 49 1.73 9.77 3.94
C ASP A 49 0.38 9.37 4.55
N ALA A 50 -0.73 9.89 4.04
CA ALA A 50 -2.07 9.55 4.53
C ALA A 50 -2.43 8.07 4.29
N VAL A 51 -2.05 7.52 3.14
CA VAL A 51 -2.27 6.11 2.82
C VAL A 51 -1.34 5.22 3.65
N ALA A 52 -0.08 5.63 3.82
CA ALA A 52 0.90 4.92 4.65
C ALA A 52 0.46 4.82 6.12
N THR A 53 -0.01 5.92 6.72
CA THR A 53 -0.56 5.91 8.10
C THR A 53 -1.70 4.90 8.25
N LYS A 54 -2.63 4.85 7.28
CA LYS A 54 -3.74 3.87 7.33
C LYS A 54 -3.24 2.43 7.17
N LEU A 55 -2.23 2.18 6.34
CA LEU A 55 -1.62 0.85 6.22
C LEU A 55 -0.95 0.41 7.53
N GLU A 56 -0.28 1.34 8.24
CA GLU A 56 0.30 1.06 9.55
C GLU A 56 -0.77 0.67 10.58
N GLU A 57 -1.91 1.39 10.61
CA GLU A 57 -3.04 1.05 11.49
C GLU A 57 -3.60 -0.35 11.21
N ILE A 58 -3.72 -0.73 9.93
CA ILE A 58 -4.11 -2.09 9.51
C ILE A 58 -3.12 -3.11 10.06
N VAL A 59 -1.82 -2.90 9.81
CA VAL A 59 -0.77 -3.82 10.23
C VAL A 59 -0.74 -3.99 11.75
N ILE A 60 -0.85 -2.91 12.51
CA ILE A 60 -0.88 -2.94 13.99
C ILE A 60 -2.10 -3.72 14.48
N THR A 61 -3.27 -3.50 13.89
CA THR A 61 -4.52 -4.19 14.26
C THR A 61 -4.43 -5.70 13.99
N VAL A 62 -4.00 -6.08 12.78
CA VAL A 62 -3.84 -7.49 12.40
C VAL A 62 -2.80 -8.20 13.27
N LYS A 63 -1.68 -7.55 13.58
CA LYS A 63 -0.66 -8.09 14.49
C LYS A 63 -1.22 -8.33 15.91
N LYS A 64 -2.10 -7.47 16.42
CA LYS A 64 -2.78 -7.68 17.71
C LYS A 64 -3.72 -8.89 17.68
N GLN A 65 -4.34 -9.17 16.54
CA GLN A 65 -5.21 -10.32 16.34
C GLN A 65 -4.44 -11.64 16.12
N ARG A 66 -3.10 -11.60 16.00
CA ARG A 66 -2.21 -12.77 15.79
C ARG A 66 -2.60 -13.63 14.58
N GLN A 67 -2.88 -12.99 13.45
CA GLN A 67 -3.29 -13.68 12.22
C GLN A 67 -2.11 -13.98 11.29
N ASP A 68 -1.77 -15.25 11.13
CA ASP A 68 -0.65 -15.68 10.27
C ASP A 68 -0.85 -15.35 8.77
N PHE A 69 -2.10 -15.18 8.33
CA PHE A 69 -2.41 -14.80 6.95
C PHE A 69 -3.59 -13.83 6.93
N PHE A 70 -3.36 -12.62 6.40
CA PHE A 70 -4.39 -11.59 6.28
C PHE A 70 -4.41 -11.00 4.88
N VAL A 71 -5.60 -10.91 4.28
CA VAL A 71 -5.81 -10.27 2.98
C VAL A 71 -7.03 -9.36 3.07
N ALA A 72 -6.88 -8.09 2.72
CA ALA A 72 -7.98 -7.13 2.67
C ALA A 72 -7.85 -6.17 1.49
N LYS A 73 -8.95 -5.50 1.15
CA LYS A 73 -8.97 -4.36 0.22
C LYS A 73 -8.92 -3.06 1.02
N PHE A 74 -8.07 -2.12 0.62
CA PHE A 74 -7.85 -0.86 1.34
C PHE A 74 -9.14 -0.03 1.52
N ASN A 75 -10.00 -0.02 0.50
CA ASN A 75 -11.25 0.74 0.50
C ASN A 75 -12.36 0.08 1.34
N ASN A 76 -12.28 -1.23 1.58
CA ASN A 76 -13.29 -1.98 2.33
C ASN A 76 -12.83 -2.37 3.74
N TYR A 77 -11.65 -1.93 4.16
CA TYR A 77 -11.16 -2.20 5.50
C TYR A 77 -11.77 -1.23 6.52
N SER A 78 -12.52 -1.77 7.48
CA SER A 78 -13.02 -1.06 8.65
C SER A 78 -12.30 -1.57 9.89
N LEU A 79 -11.81 -0.65 10.72
CA LEU A 79 -11.15 -0.95 12.01
C LEU A 79 -12.11 -1.52 13.07
N ALA A 80 -13.40 -1.69 12.74
CA ALA A 80 -14.40 -2.30 13.60
C ALA A 80 -14.52 -3.81 13.31
N SER A 81 -13.61 -4.61 13.87
CA SER A 81 -13.79 -6.06 14.08
C SER A 81 -12.98 -6.51 15.29
#